data_AF-A0A933LM28-F1
#
_entry.id   AF-A0A933LM28-F1
#
_cell.length_a   1.000
_cell.length_b   1.000
_cell.length_c   1.000
_cell.angle_alpha   90.00
_cell.angle_beta   90.00
_cell.angle_gamma   90.00
#
_symmetry.space_group_name_H-M   'P 1'
#
loop_
_entity.id
_entity.type
_entity.pdbx_description
1 polymer ?
#
loop_
_entity_poly.entity_id
_entity_poly.type
_entity_poly.pdbx_seq_one_letter_code
_entity_poly.pdbx_strand_id
1 'polypeptide(L)'
;MALFAALSSTALAELLPRLQGPQVEVAHGGNRLSVLTTAAVHYRSPWEVVQALGERPPSRRYALLLSRDSPREVTAFLLGVTEEGTLLLGAQRFAYDAASRQYVDSGGDLYRAYPPLEGKSPWTWLVTIPVSREYEASLEIRAVNAPGPVRTVRIFLMSRP
;
A
#
# COMPACT_ATOMS: atom_id res chain seq x y z
N MET A 1 -4.89 3.34 -37.57
CA MET A 1 -3.48 3.55 -37.17
C MET A 1 -3.50 4.26 -35.83
N ALA A 2 -3.59 3.50 -34.73
CA ALA A 2 -3.77 4.05 -33.38
C ALA A 2 -2.41 4.45 -32.79
N LEU A 3 -2.16 5.75 -32.71
CA LEU A 3 -0.99 6.32 -32.08
C LEU A 3 -1.17 6.22 -30.55
N PHE A 4 -0.69 5.13 -29.95
CA PHE A 4 -0.45 5.08 -28.51
C PHE A 4 0.70 6.05 -28.22
N ALA A 5 0.36 7.29 -27.90
CA ALA A 5 1.32 8.26 -27.41
C ALA A 5 1.81 7.79 -26.03
N ALA A 6 2.95 7.09 -26.05
CA ALA A 6 3.83 6.88 -24.91
C ALA A 6 4.31 8.24 -24.42
N LEU A 7 3.48 8.94 -23.65
CA LEU A 7 3.85 10.20 -23.01
C LEU A 7 4.23 9.90 -21.56
N SER A 8 5.54 9.98 -21.32
CA SER A 8 6.23 10.10 -20.03
C SER A 8 6.14 8.91 -19.06
N SER A 9 6.86 7.84 -19.40
CA SER A 9 7.21 6.78 -18.45
C SER A 9 8.13 7.27 -17.32
N THR A 10 8.82 8.40 -17.45
CA THR A 10 9.90 8.79 -16.50
C THR A 10 9.36 9.57 -15.31
N ALA A 11 8.56 10.62 -15.53
CA ALA A 11 7.98 11.42 -14.44
C ALA A 11 6.91 10.64 -13.66
N LEU A 12 6.16 9.77 -14.35
CA LEU A 12 5.22 8.84 -13.72
C LEU A 12 5.97 7.81 -12.85
N ALA A 13 7.07 7.25 -13.35
CA ALA A 13 7.87 6.29 -12.59
C ALA A 13 8.56 6.86 -11.35
N GLU A 14 8.84 8.17 -11.35
CA GLU A 14 9.46 8.87 -10.22
C GLU A 14 8.46 9.25 -9.13
N LEU A 15 7.21 9.58 -9.51
CA LEU A 15 6.16 9.98 -8.57
C LEU A 15 5.34 8.79 -8.04
N LEU A 16 5.24 7.70 -8.79
CA LEU A 16 4.67 6.46 -8.28
C LEU A 16 5.72 5.76 -7.42
N PRO A 17 5.49 5.54 -6.12
CA PRO A 17 6.43 4.75 -5.33
C PRO A 17 6.48 3.34 -5.90
N ARG A 18 7.55 3.04 -6.64
CA ARG A 18 7.87 1.67 -7.00
C ARG A 18 8.25 0.95 -5.73
N LEU A 19 7.45 -0.05 -5.36
CA LEU A 19 7.79 -0.96 -4.28
C LEU A 19 9.15 -1.59 -4.59
N GLN A 20 10.09 -1.49 -3.65
CA GLN A 20 11.44 -2.04 -3.83
C GLN A 20 11.50 -3.43 -3.20
N GLY A 21 11.41 -4.48 -4.03
CA GLY A 21 11.53 -5.86 -3.59
C GLY A 21 10.64 -6.82 -4.39
N PRO A 22 10.62 -8.12 -4.02
CA PRO A 22 9.72 -9.09 -4.62
C PRO A 22 8.26 -8.69 -4.36
N GLN A 23 7.45 -8.72 -5.42
CA GLN A 23 6.06 -8.29 -5.38
C GLN A 23 5.13 -9.30 -6.03
N VAL A 24 3.89 -9.33 -5.55
CA VAL A 24 2.77 -10.00 -6.20
C VAL A 24 1.77 -8.95 -6.68
N GLU A 25 1.15 -9.20 -7.82
CA GLU A 25 0.20 -8.28 -8.42
C GLU A 25 -1.18 -8.92 -8.62
N VAL A 26 -2.20 -8.08 -8.46
CA VAL A 26 -3.59 -8.34 -8.84
C VAL A 26 -4.05 -7.19 -9.72
N ALA A 27 -4.64 -7.51 -10.87
CA ALA A 27 -5.21 -6.53 -11.77
C ALA A 27 -6.68 -6.86 -12.05
N HIS A 28 -7.54 -5.85 -11.99
CA HIS A 28 -8.96 -5.98 -12.26
C HIS A 28 -9.53 -4.66 -12.77
N GLY A 29 -10.21 -4.66 -13.91
CA GLY A 29 -10.95 -3.50 -14.44
C GLY A 29 -10.13 -2.23 -14.64
N GLY A 30 -8.87 -2.35 -15.08
CA GLY A 30 -7.94 -1.20 -15.23
C GLY A 30 -7.31 -0.72 -13.91
N ASN A 31 -7.58 -1.41 -12.80
CA ASN A 31 -6.92 -1.16 -11.53
C ASN A 31 -5.89 -2.25 -11.24
N ARG A 32 -4.80 -1.89 -10.57
CA ARG A 32 -3.72 -2.81 -10.22
C ARG A 32 -3.29 -2.58 -8.79
N LEU A 33 -3.29 -3.65 -8.00
CA LEU A 33 -2.69 -3.71 -6.68
C LEU A 33 -1.37 -4.48 -6.76
N SER A 34 -0.26 -3.80 -6.50
CA SER A 34 1.06 -4.40 -6.30
C SER A 34 1.36 -4.47 -4.80
N VAL A 35 1.87 -5.60 -4.33
CA VAL A 35 2.07 -5.89 -2.90
C VAL A 35 3.47 -6.47 -2.70
N LEU A 36 4.25 -5.89 -1.79
CA LEU A 36 5.52 -6.50 -1.39
C LEU A 36 5.26 -7.83 -0.68
N THR A 37 5.96 -8.90 -1.06
CA THR A 37 5.87 -10.19 -0.33
C THR A 37 6.44 -10.09 1.09
N THR A 38 7.35 -9.14 1.29
CA THR A 38 7.98 -8.81 2.56
C THR A 38 8.08 -7.30 2.68
N ALA A 39 7.50 -6.73 3.74
CA ALA A 39 7.48 -5.29 3.96
C ALA A 39 8.06 -4.93 5.33
N ALA A 40 8.75 -3.79 5.39
CA ALA A 40 9.21 -3.22 6.64
C ALA A 40 8.03 -2.56 7.37
N VAL A 41 8.06 -2.63 8.70
CA VAL A 41 7.15 -1.92 9.60
C VAL A 41 7.95 -0.82 10.28
N HIS A 42 7.58 0.43 10.00
CA HIS A 42 8.34 1.60 10.43
C HIS A 42 7.70 2.34 11.60
N TYR A 43 6.42 2.08 11.87
CA TYR A 43 5.60 2.89 12.76
C TYR A 43 4.96 2.02 13.85
N ARG A 44 4.79 2.60 15.03
CA ARG A 44 4.27 1.93 16.23
C ARG A 44 3.05 2.60 16.83
N SER A 45 2.66 3.75 16.31
CA SER A 45 1.43 4.44 16.73
C SER A 45 0.67 5.01 15.54
N PRO A 46 -0.65 5.23 15.67
CA PRO A 46 -1.44 5.94 14.66
C PRO A 46 -0.87 7.32 14.33
N TRP A 47 -0.37 8.04 15.34
CA TRP A 47 0.19 9.38 15.18
C TRP A 47 1.45 9.38 14.30
N GLU A 48 2.36 8.42 14.50
CA GLU A 48 3.56 8.29 13.65
C GLU A 48 3.20 8.02 12.18
N VAL A 49 2.16 7.21 11.94
CA VAL A 49 1.62 6.96 10.59
C VAL A 49 1.10 8.26 9.99
N VAL A 50 0.26 9.01 10.71
CA VAL A 50 -0.33 10.26 10.22
C VAL A 50 0.75 11.31 9.95
N GLN A 51 1.73 11.47 10.83
CA GLN A 51 2.86 12.39 10.61
C GLN A 51 3.64 12.03 9.35
N ALA A 52 3.92 10.75 9.13
CA ALA A 52 4.65 10.31 7.94
C ALA A 52 3.87 10.50 6.62
N LEU A 53 2.54 10.55 6.66
CA LEU A 53 1.67 10.85 5.51
C LEU A 53 1.61 12.37 5.22
N GLY A 54 1.86 13.22 6.22
CA GLY A 54 2.00 14.66 6.05
C GLY A 54 3.39 15.08 5.54
N GLU A 55 4.37 14.18 5.56
CA GLU A 55 5.71 14.41 5.04
C GLU A 55 5.79 14.14 3.52
N ARG A 56 6.70 14.84 2.84
CA ARG A 56 6.98 14.63 1.41
C ARG A 56 7.29 13.14 1.15
N PRO A 57 6.79 12.52 0.05
CA PRO A 57 6.72 11.07 -0.07
C PRO A 57 8.10 10.40 0.10
N PRO A 58 8.32 9.65 1.19
CA PRO A 58 9.53 8.86 1.31
C PRO A 58 9.35 7.60 0.46
N SER A 59 10.00 7.56 -0.71
CA SER A 59 9.88 6.49 -1.72
C SER A 59 10.21 5.07 -1.26
N ARG A 60 10.58 4.85 0.01
CA ARG A 60 11.00 3.57 0.60
C ARG A 60 10.12 3.02 1.72
N ARG A 61 8.99 3.68 2.05
CA ARG A 61 8.17 3.30 3.23
C ARG A 61 6.85 2.60 2.91
N TYR A 62 6.52 2.44 1.64
CA TYR A 62 5.26 1.83 1.22
C TYR A 62 5.38 0.32 1.05
N ALA A 63 4.33 -0.40 1.45
CA ALA A 63 4.21 -1.84 1.37
C ALA A 63 3.27 -2.31 0.26
N LEU A 64 2.32 -1.46 -0.15
CA LEU A 64 1.36 -1.73 -1.21
C LEU A 64 1.18 -0.50 -2.09
N LEU A 65 0.84 -0.74 -3.36
CA LEU A 65 0.54 0.28 -4.34
C LEU A 65 -0.72 -0.11 -5.11
N LEU A 66 -1.76 0.72 -5.04
CA LEU A 66 -2.96 0.59 -5.86
C LEU A 66 -2.96 1.68 -6.92
N SER A 67 -2.85 1.32 -8.20
CA SER A 67 -3.07 2.23 -9.31
C SER A 67 -4.45 2.04 -9.92
N ARG A 68 -5.09 3.14 -10.30
CA ARG A 68 -6.39 3.19 -10.97
C ARG A 68 -6.25 3.92 -12.30
N ASP A 69 -6.90 3.40 -13.33
CA ASP A 69 -6.90 4.03 -14.66
C ASP A 69 -8.00 5.09 -14.81
N SER A 70 -9.10 4.99 -14.05
CA SER A 70 -10.23 5.93 -14.15
C SER A 70 -11.02 6.09 -12.84
N PRO A 71 -10.99 7.27 -12.19
CA PRO A 71 -10.05 8.37 -12.46
C PRO A 71 -8.60 7.90 -12.24
N ARG A 72 -7.65 8.54 -12.94
CA ARG A 72 -6.23 8.21 -12.81
C ARG A 72 -5.73 8.61 -11.42
N GLU A 73 -5.45 7.62 -10.60
CA GLU A 73 -5.06 7.81 -9.21
C GLU A 73 -4.08 6.71 -8.80
N VAL A 74 -3.18 7.01 -7.86
CA VAL A 74 -2.42 6.02 -7.14
C VAL A 74 -2.57 6.18 -5.64
N THR A 75 -2.84 5.08 -4.94
CA THR A 75 -2.81 5.00 -3.49
C THR A 75 -1.61 4.17 -3.04
N ALA A 76 -0.72 4.76 -2.25
CA ALA A 76 0.43 4.10 -1.66
C ALA A 76 0.17 3.83 -0.18
N PHE A 77 0.32 2.58 0.24
CA PHE A 77 0.00 2.16 1.61
C PHE A 77 1.25 1.90 2.43
N LEU A 78 1.26 2.34 3.69
CA LEU A 78 2.33 2.09 4.65
C LEU A 78 1.81 1.27 5.83
N LEU A 79 2.71 0.53 6.49
CA LEU A 79 2.37 -0.36 7.61
C LEU A 79 2.99 0.12 8.92
N GLY A 80 2.16 0.19 9.96
CA GLY A 80 2.58 0.29 11.35
C GLY A 80 2.07 -0.92 12.15
N VAL A 81 2.73 -1.29 13.24
CA VAL A 81 2.24 -2.29 14.18
C VAL A 81 2.45 -1.76 15.59
N THR A 82 1.36 -1.66 16.37
CA THR A 82 1.43 -1.19 17.77
C THR A 82 2.08 -2.23 18.68
N GLU A 83 2.42 -1.83 19.90
CA GLU A 83 3.01 -2.75 20.89
C GLU A 83 2.04 -3.88 21.29
N GLU A 84 0.73 -3.64 21.17
CA GLU A 84 -0.33 -4.63 21.41
C GLU A 84 -0.59 -5.52 20.18
N GLY A 85 0.10 -5.27 19.07
CA GLY A 85 -0.02 -6.06 17.84
C GLY A 85 -1.16 -5.63 16.92
N THR A 86 -1.69 -4.43 17.07
CA THR A 86 -2.65 -3.88 16.11
C THR A 86 -1.90 -3.45 14.85
N LEU A 87 -2.28 -3.99 13.69
CA LEU A 87 -1.74 -3.55 12.40
C LEU A 87 -2.44 -2.26 11.97
N LEU A 88 -1.66 -1.23 11.72
CA LEU A 88 -2.09 0.07 11.21
C LEU A 88 -1.77 0.14 9.72
N LEU A 89 -2.76 0.54 8.93
CA LEU A 89 -2.61 0.76 7.50
C LEU A 89 -2.83 2.24 7.22
N GLY A 90 -1.78 2.96 6.83
CA GLY A 90 -1.87 4.34 6.34
C GLY A 90 -1.95 4.37 4.82
N ALA A 91 -2.62 5.37 4.24
CA ALA A 91 -2.76 5.51 2.79
C ALA A 91 -2.47 6.94 2.35
N GLN A 92 -1.51 7.12 1.45
CA GLN A 92 -1.26 8.36 0.71
C GLN A 92 -1.89 8.26 -0.68
N ARG A 93 -2.61 9.29 -1.12
CA ARG A 93 -3.25 9.32 -2.43
C ARG A 93 -2.62 10.37 -3.34
N PHE A 94 -2.42 9.99 -4.59
CA PHE A 94 -1.88 10.86 -5.63
C PHE A 94 -2.87 10.88 -6.80
N ALA A 95 -3.41 12.05 -7.12
CA ALA A 95 -4.31 12.24 -8.24
C ALA A 95 -3.52 12.70 -9.47
N TYR A 96 -3.88 12.21 -10.66
CA TYR A 96 -3.29 12.70 -11.90
C TYR A 96 -3.91 14.05 -12.28
N ASP A 97 -3.10 15.10 -12.30
CA ASP A 97 -3.47 16.39 -12.85
C ASP A 97 -3.22 16.40 -14.37
N ALA A 98 -4.29 16.53 -15.14
CA ALA A 98 -4.23 16.55 -16.60
C ALA A 98 -3.55 17.81 -17.15
N ALA A 99 -3.59 18.93 -16.43
CA ALA A 99 -2.99 20.19 -16.87
C ALA A 99 -1.45 20.12 -16.79
N SER A 100 -0.91 19.70 -15.64
CA SER A 100 0.52 19.51 -15.45
C SER A 100 1.05 18.17 -15.97
N ARG A 101 0.18 17.22 -16.31
CA ARG A 101 0.52 15.83 -16.69
C ARG A 101 1.36 15.11 -15.65
N GLN A 102 1.08 15.38 -14.37
CA GLN A 102 1.82 14.85 -13.23
C GLN A 102 0.86 14.30 -12.18
N TYR A 103 1.38 13.40 -11.33
CA TYR A 103 0.67 12.95 -10.15
C TYR A 103 0.96 13.94 -9.00
N VAL A 104 -0.10 14.48 -8.42
CA VAL A 104 -0.03 15.45 -7.33
C VAL A 104 -0.58 14.79 -6.07
N ASP A 105 0.13 14.98 -4.96
CA ASP A 105 -0.34 14.54 -3.66
C ASP A 105 -1.70 15.18 -3.34
N SER A 106 -2.69 14.32 -3.10
CA SER A 106 -4.05 14.70 -2.74
C SER A 106 -4.37 14.48 -1.26
N GLY A 107 -3.33 14.14 -0.48
CA GLY A 107 -3.38 13.89 0.96
C GLY A 107 -3.29 12.41 1.33
N GLY A 108 -3.15 12.18 2.63
CA GLY A 108 -3.12 10.85 3.23
C GLY A 108 -3.75 10.83 4.61
N ASP A 109 -4.20 9.65 5.03
CA ASP A 109 -4.78 9.41 6.35
C ASP A 109 -4.55 7.96 6.81
N LEU A 110 -4.81 7.70 8.09
CA LEU A 110 -4.95 6.34 8.60
C LEU A 110 -6.16 5.69 7.94
N TYR A 111 -5.89 4.70 7.09
CA TYR A 111 -6.92 4.02 6.32
C TYR A 111 -7.73 3.05 7.19
N ARG A 112 -7.05 2.18 7.96
CA ARG A 112 -7.70 1.21 8.84
C ARG A 112 -6.73 0.65 9.88
N ALA A 113 -7.27 0.18 10.99
CA ALA A 113 -6.56 -0.61 11.99
C ALA A 113 -7.16 -2.03 12.08
N TYR A 114 -6.30 -3.04 12.25
CA TYR A 114 -6.69 -4.45 12.29
C TYR A 114 -6.14 -5.10 13.56
N PRO A 115 -6.99 -5.63 14.46
CA PRO A 115 -6.51 -6.44 15.57
C PRO A 115 -5.89 -7.75 15.06
N PRO A 116 -4.92 -8.33 15.78
CA PRO A 116 -4.37 -9.62 15.42
C PRO A 116 -5.44 -10.71 15.56
N LEU A 117 -5.40 -11.72 14.69
CA LEU A 117 -6.18 -12.93 14.85
C LEU A 117 -5.76 -13.67 16.13
N GLU A 118 -6.75 -14.24 16.83
CA GLU A 118 -6.51 -15.01 18.05
C GLU A 118 -5.53 -16.18 17.83
N GLY A 119 -4.71 -16.47 18.85
CA GLY A 119 -3.95 -17.71 18.95
C GLY A 119 -2.71 -17.86 18.05
N LYS A 120 -2.34 -16.86 17.24
CA LYS A 120 -1.15 -16.95 16.35
C LYS A 120 -0.08 -15.95 16.77
N SER A 121 0.91 -16.44 17.51
CA SER A 121 2.24 -15.84 17.54
C SER A 121 3.11 -16.54 16.48
N PRO A 122 3.81 -15.80 15.61
CA PRO A 122 3.77 -14.34 15.49
C PRO A 122 2.42 -13.84 14.96
N TRP A 123 2.05 -12.61 15.35
CA TRP A 123 0.75 -12.00 15.01
C TRP A 123 0.41 -12.13 13.53
N THR A 124 -0.86 -12.42 13.26
CA THR A 124 -1.41 -12.57 11.92
C THR A 124 -2.62 -11.67 11.76
N TRP A 125 -2.75 -11.00 10.62
CA TRP A 125 -3.85 -10.11 10.30
C TRP A 125 -4.47 -10.50 8.95
N LEU A 126 -5.78 -10.32 8.81
CA LEU A 126 -6.48 -10.38 7.53
C LEU A 126 -6.91 -8.98 7.14
N VAL A 127 -6.40 -8.54 6.00
CA VAL A 127 -6.56 -7.19 5.47
C VAL A 127 -7.29 -7.27 4.14
N THR A 128 -8.27 -6.40 3.93
CA THR A 128 -8.99 -6.30 2.67
C THR A 128 -8.71 -4.94 2.03
N ILE A 129 -8.29 -4.95 0.76
CA ILE A 129 -8.01 -3.75 -0.02
C ILE A 129 -8.99 -3.67 -1.20
N PRO A 130 -9.84 -2.62 -1.29
CA PRO A 130 -10.73 -2.45 -2.42
C PRO A 130 -9.91 -2.05 -3.66
N VAL A 131 -9.82 -2.97 -4.63
CA VAL A 131 -9.09 -2.76 -5.87
C VAL A 131 -9.98 -2.02 -6.88
N SER A 132 -11.26 -2.37 -6.95
CA SER A 132 -12.29 -1.66 -7.72
C SER A 132 -13.56 -1.49 -6.88
N ARG A 133 -14.65 -1.02 -7.48
CA ARG A 133 -15.96 -0.97 -6.82
C ARG A 133 -16.56 -2.37 -6.59
N GLU A 134 -16.20 -3.33 -7.43
CA GLU A 134 -16.79 -4.67 -7.47
C GLU A 134 -15.81 -5.75 -7.03
N TYR A 135 -14.55 -5.39 -6.77
CA TYR A 135 -13.48 -6.33 -6.47
C TYR A 135 -12.58 -5.85 -5.34
N GLU A 136 -12.39 -6.73 -4.37
CA GLU A 136 -11.52 -6.55 -3.22
C GLU A 136 -10.45 -7.65 -3.19
N ALA A 137 -9.22 -7.28 -2.82
CA ALA A 137 -8.13 -8.22 -2.60
C ALA A 137 -8.00 -8.52 -1.11
N SER A 138 -8.03 -9.80 -0.75
CA SER A 138 -7.74 -10.26 0.62
C SER A 138 -6.27 -10.59 0.77
N LEU A 139 -5.66 -10.04 1.81
CA LEU A 139 -4.26 -10.21 2.17
C LEU A 139 -4.17 -10.81 3.57
N GLU A 140 -3.34 -11.83 3.72
CA GLU A 140 -2.91 -12.29 5.02
C GLU A 140 -1.52 -11.72 5.29
N ILE A 141 -1.39 -11.00 6.40
CA ILE A 141 -0.14 -10.38 6.81
C ILE A 141 0.32 -11.09 8.08
N ARG A 142 1.57 -11.57 8.09
CA ARG A 142 2.17 -12.26 9.24
C ARG A 142 3.40 -11.50 9.71
N ALA A 143 3.50 -11.22 10.99
CA ALA A 143 4.75 -10.77 11.58
C ALA A 143 5.82 -11.86 11.42
N VAL A 144 7.06 -11.45 11.12
CA VAL A 144 8.17 -12.40 10.96
C VAL A 144 8.76 -12.80 12.32
N ASN A 145 8.82 -11.86 13.26
CA ASN A 145 9.42 -12.04 14.58
C ASN A 145 8.43 -11.62 15.67
N ALA A 146 8.18 -12.50 16.64
CA ALA A 146 7.52 -12.22 17.92
C ALA A 146 8.09 -13.17 19.00
N PRO A 147 8.26 -12.74 20.27
CA PRO A 147 7.88 -11.45 20.85
C PRO A 147 8.91 -10.31 20.61
N GLY A 148 8.43 -9.08 20.43
CA GLY A 148 9.25 -7.88 20.21
C GLY A 148 8.63 -6.92 19.20
N PRO A 149 9.22 -5.72 18.98
CA PRO A 149 8.71 -4.78 17.99
C PRO A 149 8.78 -5.42 16.59
N VAL A 150 7.63 -5.51 15.93
CA VAL A 150 7.56 -6.04 14.57
C VAL A 150 8.29 -5.08 13.64
N ARG A 151 9.38 -5.56 13.03
CA ARG A 151 10.18 -4.79 12.05
C ARG A 151 9.85 -5.17 10.62
N THR A 152 9.34 -6.38 10.43
CA THR A 152 9.09 -6.97 9.13
C THR A 152 7.85 -7.85 9.19
N VAL A 153 7.04 -7.77 8.13
CA VAL A 153 5.92 -8.66 7.89
C VAL A 153 6.09 -9.38 6.56
N ARG A 154 5.48 -10.57 6.44
CA ARG A 154 5.25 -11.25 5.16
C ARG A 154 3.81 -11.04 4.76
N ILE A 155 3.59 -10.75 3.49
CA ILE A 155 2.26 -10.50 2.94
C ILE A 155 1.96 -11.58 1.92
N PHE A 156 0.83 -12.25 2.13
CA PHE A 156 0.32 -13.30 1.27
C PHE A 156 -0.99 -12.82 0.66
N LEU A 157 -1.09 -12.86 -0.67
CA LEU A 157 -2.36 -12.67 -1.35
C LEU A 157 -3.19 -13.95 -1.23
N MET A 158 -4.36 -13.87 -0.60
CA MET A 158 -5.12 -15.05 -0.18
C MET A 158 -5.97 -15.70 -1.28
N SER A 159 -6.28 -15.00 -2.36
CA SER A 159 -6.78 -15.63 -3.60
C SER A 159 -6.86 -14.61 -4.74
N ARG A 160 -6.61 -15.11 -5.96
CA ARG A 160 -7.03 -14.51 -7.22
C ARG A 160 -8.34 -15.20 -7.63
N PRO A 161 -9.40 -14.50 -8.04
CA PRO A 161 -10.38 -15.11 -8.93
C PRO A 161 -9.72 -15.45 -10.27
#